data_AF-A0A950SKX7-F1
#
_entry.id   AF-A0A950SKX7-F1
#
_cell.length_a   1.000
_cell.length_b   1.000
_cell.length_c   1.000
_cell.angle_alpha   90.00
_cell.angle_beta   90.00
_cell.angle_gamma   90.00
#
_symmetry.space_group_name_H-M   'P 1'
#
loop_
_entity.id
_entity.type
_entity.pdbx_description
1 polymer ?
#
loop_
_entity_poly.entity_id
_entity_poly.type
_entity_poly.pdbx_seq_one_letter_code
_entity_poly.pdbx_strand_id
1 'polypeptide(L)'
;MTVSERLAAGVGRLLERRSSRRGVLARAAVAGSAFAVAPLSYSIRPGTAWGHIRPRDCRSGLCRDGYTAFCCEIEAGRNTCPADTYVAGWWKCTDYRGGGLCSEEGVRYYLDCNRVPGTAFPGGCQCALGKCRHRRVDCNRFRYGQCNPQIHGRTEVVCRLVMCDNPSTVPELGCNDTEKVDNRTCRHENRCLHPPAITGAREVGA
;
A
#
# COMPACT_ATOMS: atom_id res chain seq x y z
N MET A 1 5.73 -1.85 53.92
CA MET A 1 5.05 -1.40 52.69
C MET A 1 5.77 -0.19 52.12
N THR A 2 6.41 -0.35 50.98
CA THR A 2 7.26 0.68 50.35
C THR A 2 6.43 1.68 49.53
N VAL A 3 6.98 2.86 49.25
CA VAL A 3 6.31 3.91 48.45
C VAL A 3 5.91 3.39 47.07
N SER A 4 6.73 2.50 46.49
CA SER A 4 6.49 1.85 45.20
C SER A 4 5.25 0.94 45.21
N GLU A 5 5.01 0.20 46.29
CA GLU A 5 3.83 -0.66 46.44
C GLU A 5 2.54 0.16 46.54
N ARG A 6 2.60 1.30 47.23
CA ARG A 6 1.44 2.21 47.37
C ARG A 6 1.09 2.87 46.04
N LEU A 7 2.10 3.23 45.25
CA LEU A 7 1.91 3.80 43.91
C LEU A 7 1.34 2.76 42.94
N ALA A 8 1.87 1.54 42.93
CA ALA A 8 1.35 0.45 42.10
C ALA A 8 -0.10 0.10 42.45
N ALA A 9 -0.43 0.03 43.75
CA ALA A 9 -1.79 -0.22 44.22
C ALA A 9 -2.76 0.93 43.90
N GLY A 10 -2.29 2.18 43.98
CA GLY A 10 -3.07 3.38 43.63
C GLY A 10 -3.39 3.46 42.14
N VAL A 11 -2.39 3.19 41.29
CA VAL A 11 -2.54 3.13 39.83
C VAL A 11 -3.45 1.97 39.41
N GLY A 12 -3.32 0.80 40.06
CA GLY A 12 -4.18 -0.36 39.81
C GLY A 12 -5.65 -0.08 40.09
N ARG A 13 -5.98 0.57 41.23
CA ARG A 13 -7.37 0.92 41.57
C ARG A 13 -7.95 2.00 40.67
N LEU A 14 -7.14 2.95 40.17
CA LEU A 14 -7.59 4.00 39.26
C LEU A 14 -7.88 3.43 37.85
N LEU A 15 -7.08 2.47 37.40
CA LEU A 15 -7.22 1.79 36.12
C LEU A 15 -8.41 0.81 36.09
N GLU A 16 -8.70 0.14 37.20
CA GLU A 16 -9.88 -0.74 37.35
C GLU A 16 -11.20 0.03 37.23
N ARG A 17 -11.25 1.29 37.68
CA ARG A 17 -12.48 2.11 37.65
C ARG A 17 -12.82 2.67 36.27
N ARG A 18 -11.89 2.66 35.29
CA ARG A 18 -12.08 3.30 33.97
C ARG A 18 -11.71 2.44 32.77
N SER A 19 -11.19 1.23 32.94
CA SER A 19 -10.77 0.42 31.79
C SER A 19 -10.81 -1.09 32.05
N SER A 20 -11.23 -1.84 31.04
CA SER A 20 -11.12 -3.31 31.04
C SER A 20 -9.65 -3.73 31.09
N ARG A 21 -9.28 -4.66 31.97
CA ARG A 21 -7.92 -5.23 32.11
C ARG A 21 -7.30 -5.61 30.76
N ARG A 22 -8.14 -6.11 29.83
CA ARG A 22 -7.75 -6.49 28.47
C ARG A 22 -7.34 -5.29 27.60
N GLY A 23 -7.99 -4.14 27.78
CA GLY A 23 -7.64 -2.89 27.10
C GLY A 23 -6.34 -2.27 27.61
N VAL A 24 -6.05 -2.41 28.90
CA VAL A 24 -4.76 -1.97 29.49
C VAL A 24 -3.61 -2.80 28.95
N LEU A 25 -3.76 -4.14 28.95
CA LEU A 25 -2.76 -5.05 28.41
C LEU A 25 -2.51 -4.82 26.90
N ALA A 26 -3.58 -4.61 26.13
CA ALA A 26 -3.45 -4.30 24.70
C ALA A 26 -2.70 -2.98 24.45
N ARG A 27 -2.98 -1.94 25.24
CA ARG A 27 -2.27 -0.66 25.15
C ARG A 27 -0.80 -0.77 25.57
N ALA A 28 -0.51 -1.55 26.61
CA ALA A 28 0.86 -1.82 27.05
C ALA A 28 1.66 -2.60 25.99
N ALA A 29 1.04 -3.60 25.35
CA ALA A 29 1.67 -4.36 24.27
C ALA A 29 2.00 -3.48 23.05
N VAL A 30 1.08 -2.58 22.66
CA VAL A 30 1.31 -1.61 21.58
C VAL A 30 2.43 -0.63 21.94
N ALA A 31 2.43 -0.12 23.17
CA ALA A 31 3.48 0.78 23.65
C ALA A 31 4.86 0.11 23.65
N GLY A 32 4.96 -1.12 24.18
CA GLY A 32 6.20 -1.89 24.17
C GLY A 32 6.71 -2.18 22.77
N SER A 33 5.82 -2.54 21.84
CA SER A 33 6.17 -2.78 20.43
C SER A 33 6.68 -1.51 19.75
N ALA A 34 6.04 -0.37 20.00
CA ALA A 34 6.45 0.91 19.43
C ALA A 34 7.83 1.36 19.95
N PHE A 35 8.11 1.16 21.24
CA PHE A 35 9.40 1.47 21.83
C PHE A 35 10.52 0.58 21.27
N ALA A 36 10.26 -0.70 21.04
CA ALA A 36 11.25 -1.63 20.49
C ALA A 36 11.67 -1.30 19.05
N VAL A 37 10.74 -0.82 18.22
CA VAL A 37 11.01 -0.52 16.80
C VAL A 37 11.47 0.91 16.55
N ALA A 38 11.15 1.85 17.45
CA ALA A 38 11.36 3.28 17.18
C ALA A 38 11.51 4.12 18.48
N PRO A 39 12.54 3.85 19.32
CA PRO A 39 12.63 4.36 20.69
C PRO A 39 12.70 5.88 20.77
N LEU A 40 13.58 6.53 19.98
CA LEU A 40 13.74 8.00 20.01
C LEU A 40 12.46 8.75 19.60
N SER A 41 11.79 8.24 18.57
CA SER A 41 10.59 8.85 18.01
C SER A 41 9.35 8.62 18.89
N TYR A 42 9.24 7.47 19.55
CA TYR A 42 8.18 7.22 20.53
C TYR A 42 8.31 8.13 21.76
N SER A 43 9.54 8.40 22.21
CA SER A 43 9.81 9.31 23.34
C SER A 43 9.47 10.78 23.02
N ILE A 44 9.65 11.23 21.77
CA ILE A 44 9.40 12.62 21.38
C ILE A 44 7.94 12.84 20.95
N ARG A 45 7.27 11.82 20.40
CA ARG A 45 5.84 11.88 19.97
C ARG A 45 5.15 10.52 20.15
N PRO A 46 4.43 10.29 21.26
CA PRO A 46 3.72 9.03 21.47
C PRO A 46 2.58 8.88 20.43
N GLY A 47 2.80 7.99 19.46
CA GLY A 47 1.83 7.54 18.46
C GLY A 47 1.71 6.01 18.44
N THR A 48 0.76 5.47 17.68
CA THR A 48 0.68 4.01 17.47
C THR A 48 1.81 3.55 16.53
N ALA A 49 2.26 2.30 16.60
CA ALA A 49 3.28 1.75 15.69
C ALA A 49 2.92 1.91 14.19
N TRP A 50 1.62 1.97 13.87
CA TRP A 50 1.08 2.31 12.54
C TRP A 50 1.29 3.78 12.12
N GLY A 51 1.71 4.64 13.04
CA GLY A 51 2.10 6.03 12.80
C GLY A 51 3.51 6.19 12.23
N HIS A 52 4.37 5.18 12.40
CA HIS A 52 5.74 5.18 11.86
C HIS A 52 5.85 4.57 10.46
N ILE A 53 4.85 3.80 10.03
CA ILE A 53 4.68 3.33 8.65
C ILE A 53 3.75 4.30 7.92
N ARG A 54 4.01 5.61 8.05
CA ARG A 54 3.28 6.63 7.30
C ARG A 54 4.19 7.21 6.23
N PRO A 55 3.75 7.20 4.97
CA PRO A 55 4.55 7.74 3.88
C PRO A 55 4.70 9.26 4.05
N ARG A 56 5.86 9.72 4.53
CA ARG A 56 6.23 11.11 4.86
C ARG A 56 5.22 11.88 5.76
N ASP A 57 5.66 12.96 6.39
CA ASP A 57 4.79 13.88 7.15
C ASP A 57 3.92 14.75 6.22
N CYS A 58 3.05 14.12 5.44
CA CYS A 58 2.11 14.81 4.57
C CYS A 58 0.92 15.36 5.37
N ARG A 59 0.69 16.67 5.31
CA ARG A 59 -0.51 17.28 5.92
C ARG A 59 -1.79 16.98 5.13
N SER A 60 -1.69 16.92 3.81
CA SER A 60 -2.77 16.61 2.86
C SER A 60 -2.22 15.95 1.59
N GLY A 61 -3.10 15.45 0.72
CA GLY A 61 -2.74 14.87 -0.59
C GLY A 61 -3.08 13.39 -0.76
N LEU A 62 -2.90 12.87 -1.98
CA LEU A 62 -3.25 11.50 -2.35
C LEU A 62 -2.41 10.46 -1.60
N CYS A 63 -1.23 10.81 -1.10
CA CYS A 63 -0.38 9.88 -0.36
C CYS A 63 -1.06 9.25 0.88
N ARG A 64 -2.11 9.91 1.38
CA ARG A 64 -2.85 9.51 2.57
C ARG A 64 -4.24 8.94 2.27
N ASP A 65 -4.63 8.82 1.00
CA ASP A 65 -6.00 8.49 0.59
C ASP A 65 -6.37 7.01 0.75
N GLY A 66 -5.40 6.14 1.04
CA GLY A 66 -5.65 4.71 1.13
C GLY A 66 -4.96 3.89 0.05
N TYR A 67 -4.68 4.48 -1.10
CA TYR A 67 -4.40 3.73 -2.33
C TYR A 67 -2.92 3.76 -2.71
N THR A 68 -2.54 2.81 -3.56
CA THR A 68 -1.18 2.71 -4.10
C THR A 68 -1.05 3.54 -5.38
N ALA A 69 0.13 4.10 -5.63
CA ALA A 69 0.47 4.79 -6.88
C ALA A 69 0.47 3.85 -8.09
N PHE A 70 0.32 4.43 -9.26
CA PHE A 70 0.47 3.70 -10.52
C PHE A 70 1.94 3.40 -10.80
N CYS A 71 2.23 2.27 -11.45
CA CYS A 71 3.60 1.90 -11.78
C CYS A 71 4.26 2.91 -12.73
N CYS A 72 3.50 3.48 -13.67
CA CYS A 72 4.01 4.52 -14.55
C CYS A 72 4.51 5.78 -13.82
N GLU A 73 4.09 6.02 -12.57
CA GLU A 73 4.58 7.17 -11.79
C GLU A 73 6.01 6.97 -11.30
N ILE A 74 6.44 5.72 -11.10
CA ILE A 74 7.76 5.37 -10.55
C ILE A 74 8.67 4.67 -11.57
N GLU A 75 8.10 4.11 -12.64
CA GLU A 75 8.82 3.40 -13.71
C GLU A 75 9.04 4.28 -14.94
N ALA A 76 9.39 5.56 -14.75
CA ALA A 76 9.68 6.50 -15.84
C ALA A 76 8.59 6.54 -16.94
N GLY A 77 7.32 6.50 -16.54
CA GLY A 77 6.18 6.49 -17.47
C GLY A 77 5.77 5.10 -17.97
N ARG A 78 6.58 4.06 -17.75
CA ARG A 78 6.25 2.69 -18.19
C ARG A 78 5.17 2.09 -17.29
N ASN A 79 4.09 1.65 -17.89
CA ASN A 79 3.02 0.93 -17.18
C ASN A 79 3.36 -0.58 -17.09
N THR A 80 4.39 -0.90 -16.31
CA THR A 80 4.86 -2.27 -16.07
C THR A 80 5.32 -2.43 -14.62
N CYS A 81 5.35 -3.66 -14.12
CA CYS A 81 5.87 -3.93 -12.78
C CYS A 81 7.39 -3.61 -12.70
N PRO A 82 7.84 -2.90 -11.65
CA PRO A 82 9.26 -2.68 -11.37
C PRO A 82 10.05 -3.98 -11.20
N ALA A 83 11.37 -3.88 -11.27
CA ALA A 83 12.26 -4.96 -10.85
C ALA A 83 11.97 -5.40 -9.39
N ASP A 84 12.22 -6.68 -9.10
CA ASP A 84 11.96 -7.29 -7.78
C ASP A 84 10.50 -7.22 -7.31
N THR A 85 9.57 -7.13 -8.24
CA THR A 85 8.12 -7.22 -7.99
C THR A 85 7.47 -8.28 -8.87
N TYR A 86 6.27 -8.71 -8.49
CA TYR A 86 5.46 -9.66 -9.24
C TYR A 86 3.98 -9.29 -9.15
N VAL A 87 3.20 -9.68 -10.16
CA VAL A 87 1.75 -9.50 -10.16
C VAL A 87 1.11 -10.46 -9.16
N ALA A 88 0.48 -9.94 -8.11
CA ALA A 88 -0.02 -10.75 -7.00
C ALA A 88 -1.55 -10.89 -6.94
N GLY A 89 -2.27 -10.10 -7.73
CA GLY A 89 -3.72 -10.11 -7.81
C GLY A 89 -4.25 -8.98 -8.70
N TRP A 90 -5.52 -9.08 -9.05
CA TRP A 90 -6.18 -8.12 -9.94
C TRP A 90 -7.65 -7.90 -9.55
N TRP A 91 -8.18 -6.74 -9.93
CA TRP A 91 -9.61 -6.45 -9.95
C TRP A 91 -9.93 -5.54 -11.12
N LYS A 92 -11.21 -5.46 -11.49
CA LYS A 92 -11.69 -4.54 -12.51
C LYS A 92 -12.52 -3.41 -11.92
N CYS A 93 -12.45 -2.27 -12.58
CA CYS A 93 -13.46 -1.23 -12.56
C CYS A 93 -14.40 -1.46 -13.76
N THR A 94 -15.70 -1.54 -13.52
CA THR A 94 -16.72 -1.82 -14.56
C THR A 94 -17.40 -0.59 -15.13
N ASP A 95 -17.06 0.61 -14.65
CA ASP A 95 -17.66 1.89 -15.08
C ASP A 95 -16.56 2.94 -15.24
N TYR A 96 -15.55 2.60 -16.03
CA TYR A 96 -14.43 3.49 -16.29
C TYR A 96 -14.86 4.57 -17.30
N ARG A 97 -14.77 5.84 -16.90
CA ARG A 97 -15.18 7.00 -17.73
C ARG A 97 -14.10 8.07 -17.84
N GLY A 98 -12.87 7.74 -17.49
CA GLY A 98 -11.75 8.66 -17.60
C GLY A 98 -11.15 8.67 -19.01
N GLY A 99 -10.21 9.58 -19.25
CA GLY A 99 -9.53 9.74 -20.54
C GLY A 99 -8.13 9.12 -20.62
N GLY A 100 -7.76 8.28 -19.65
CA GLY A 100 -6.47 7.56 -19.65
C GLY A 100 -6.58 6.20 -20.33
N LEU A 101 -5.54 5.37 -20.20
CA LEU A 101 -5.47 4.01 -20.74
C LEU A 101 -6.76 3.21 -20.51
N CYS A 102 -7.28 2.57 -21.55
CA CYS A 102 -8.55 1.85 -21.55
C CYS A 102 -9.83 2.72 -21.57
N SER A 103 -9.75 3.97 -22.04
CA SER A 103 -10.91 4.87 -22.10
C SER A 103 -12.00 4.42 -23.06
N GLU A 104 -11.65 3.69 -24.12
CA GLU A 104 -12.59 3.27 -25.17
C GLU A 104 -13.40 2.04 -24.73
N GLU A 105 -12.86 1.26 -23.80
CA GLU A 105 -13.39 -0.03 -23.35
C GLU A 105 -14.45 0.14 -22.24
N GLY A 106 -14.47 1.28 -21.55
CA GLY A 106 -15.37 1.53 -20.41
C GLY A 106 -15.10 0.64 -19.18
N VAL A 107 -14.06 -0.20 -19.25
CA VAL A 107 -13.61 -1.13 -18.21
C VAL A 107 -12.11 -1.00 -18.08
N ARG A 108 -11.61 -1.08 -16.86
CA ARG A 108 -10.18 -1.00 -16.58
C ARG A 108 -9.77 -2.05 -15.56
N TYR A 109 -8.80 -2.87 -15.90
CA TYR A 109 -8.20 -3.84 -14.99
C TYR A 109 -7.00 -3.21 -14.29
N TYR A 110 -6.90 -3.47 -13.00
CA TYR A 110 -5.81 -3.01 -12.18
C TYR A 110 -5.15 -4.21 -11.54
N LEU A 111 -3.83 -4.21 -11.51
CA LEU A 111 -3.05 -5.31 -10.96
C LEU A 111 -2.06 -4.75 -9.97
N ASP A 112 -1.98 -5.39 -8.81
CA ASP A 112 -1.04 -5.01 -7.77
C ASP A 112 0.31 -5.71 -8.04
N CYS A 113 1.36 -4.91 -8.25
CA CYS A 113 2.75 -5.37 -8.29
C CYS A 113 3.27 -5.41 -6.86
N ASN A 114 3.33 -6.59 -6.26
CA ASN A 114 3.85 -6.78 -4.92
C ASN A 114 5.35 -7.00 -4.98
N ARG A 115 6.06 -6.51 -3.97
CA ARG A 115 7.47 -6.82 -3.78
C ARG A 115 7.68 -8.34 -3.63
N VAL A 116 8.72 -8.89 -4.26
CA VAL A 116 9.09 -10.30 -4.06
C VAL A 116 9.42 -10.55 -2.57
N PRO A 117 8.99 -11.66 -1.96
CA PRO A 117 9.37 -11.98 -0.59
C PRO A 117 10.89 -11.99 -0.40
N GLY A 118 11.38 -11.32 0.65
CA GLY A 118 12.81 -11.25 0.95
C GLY A 118 13.58 -10.11 0.28
N THR A 119 13.00 -9.44 -0.73
CA THR A 119 13.62 -8.23 -1.30
C THR A 119 13.25 -6.98 -0.49
N ALA A 120 13.83 -5.82 -0.80
CA ALA A 120 13.44 -4.55 -0.22
C ALA A 120 13.16 -3.55 -1.34
N PHE A 121 12.13 -2.72 -1.20
CA PHE A 121 11.94 -1.61 -2.10
C PHE A 121 12.77 -0.41 -1.60
N PRO A 122 13.55 0.27 -2.47
CA PRO A 122 14.34 1.42 -2.06
C PRO A 122 13.50 2.50 -1.37
N GLY A 123 13.87 2.85 -0.14
CA GLY A 123 13.16 3.83 0.69
C GLY A 123 11.89 3.30 1.39
N GLY A 124 11.50 2.04 1.16
CA GLY A 124 10.35 1.40 1.79
C GLY A 124 9.03 2.14 1.56
N CYS A 125 8.13 2.04 2.53
CA CYS A 125 6.84 2.74 2.50
C CYS A 125 7.00 4.27 2.44
N GLN A 126 6.65 4.86 1.30
CA GLN A 126 6.76 6.30 1.06
C GLN A 126 5.73 6.81 0.05
N CYS A 127 5.63 8.13 -0.12
CA CYS A 127 4.87 8.70 -1.24
C CYS A 127 5.66 8.50 -2.52
N ALA A 128 4.99 8.18 -3.63
CA ALA A 128 5.67 8.10 -4.93
C ALA A 128 6.39 9.42 -5.22
N LEU A 129 7.63 9.31 -5.71
CA LEU A 129 8.53 10.43 -5.99
C LEU A 129 8.80 11.33 -4.78
N GLY A 130 8.50 10.88 -3.56
CA GLY A 130 8.63 11.64 -2.32
C GLY A 130 7.65 12.82 -2.18
N LYS A 131 6.57 12.90 -2.97
CA LYS A 131 5.64 14.06 -2.95
C LYS A 131 4.23 13.66 -2.53
N CYS A 132 3.65 14.41 -1.60
CA CYS A 132 2.34 14.14 -1.00
C CYS A 132 1.16 14.12 -1.98
N ARG A 133 1.31 14.77 -3.14
CA ARG A 133 0.30 14.76 -4.21
C ARG A 133 0.18 13.41 -4.92
N HIS A 134 1.19 12.55 -4.82
CA HIS A 134 1.15 11.20 -5.36
C HIS A 134 0.72 10.23 -4.28
N ARG A 135 0.16 9.10 -4.70
CA ARG A 135 -0.19 8.01 -3.78
C ARG A 135 1.06 7.33 -3.24
N ARG A 136 0.84 6.43 -2.29
CA ARG A 136 1.92 5.69 -1.63
C ARG A 136 2.44 4.53 -2.48
N VAL A 137 3.69 4.16 -2.25
CA VAL A 137 4.37 2.98 -2.80
C VAL A 137 4.91 2.16 -1.65
N ASP A 138 4.90 0.83 -1.80
CA ASP A 138 5.47 -0.12 -0.83
C ASP A 138 4.91 0.01 0.60
N CYS A 139 3.63 0.34 0.73
CA CYS A 139 2.99 0.58 2.04
C CYS A 139 1.82 -0.36 2.34
N ASN A 140 1.10 -0.79 1.31
CA ASN A 140 -0.11 -1.59 1.49
C ASN A 140 0.27 -3.07 1.49
N ARG A 141 0.31 -3.72 2.66
CA ARG A 141 0.61 -5.15 2.77
C ARG A 141 -0.66 -5.97 2.55
N PHE A 142 -0.94 -6.27 1.29
CA PHE A 142 -2.19 -6.92 0.87
C PHE A 142 -1.96 -7.79 -0.37
N ARG A 143 -2.79 -8.83 -0.54
CA ARG A 143 -2.81 -9.68 -1.72
C ARG A 143 -4.15 -10.38 -1.87
N TYR A 144 -4.75 -10.30 -3.06
CA TYR A 144 -5.97 -11.06 -3.38
C TYR A 144 -5.71 -12.56 -3.57
N GLY A 145 -4.56 -12.93 -4.13
CA GLY A 145 -4.14 -14.33 -4.29
C GLY A 145 -4.59 -14.99 -5.60
N GLN A 146 -5.14 -14.22 -6.55
CA GLN A 146 -5.55 -14.72 -7.86
C GLN A 146 -4.37 -14.91 -8.83
N CYS A 147 -3.24 -14.26 -8.57
CA CYS A 147 -2.06 -14.34 -9.43
C CYS A 147 -0.85 -14.87 -8.67
N ASN A 148 -0.05 -15.69 -9.37
CA ASN A 148 1.19 -16.29 -8.90
C ASN A 148 1.09 -16.99 -7.52
N PRO A 149 0.06 -17.83 -7.28
CA PRO A 149 -0.22 -18.41 -5.96
C PRO A 149 0.92 -19.28 -5.40
N GLN A 150 1.83 -19.75 -6.26
CA GLN A 150 3.05 -20.46 -5.89
C GLN A 150 4.00 -19.61 -5.02
N ILE A 151 3.95 -18.29 -5.13
CA ILE A 151 4.71 -17.39 -4.26
C ILE A 151 3.96 -17.26 -2.94
N HIS A 152 4.56 -17.63 -1.82
CA HIS A 152 3.88 -17.63 -0.53
C HIS A 152 3.99 -16.29 0.22
N GLY A 153 3.01 -16.04 1.08
CA GLY A 153 2.99 -14.88 1.97
C GLY A 153 2.39 -13.61 1.35
N ARG A 154 2.41 -12.54 2.15
CA ARG A 154 1.92 -11.22 1.79
C ARG A 154 3.04 -10.22 1.97
N THR A 155 3.38 -9.52 0.91
CA THR A 155 4.32 -8.40 0.85
C THR A 155 3.58 -7.12 0.47
N GLU A 156 4.26 -6.01 0.57
CA GLU A 156 3.75 -4.70 0.24
C GLU A 156 3.51 -4.56 -1.28
N VAL A 157 2.42 -3.89 -1.64
CA VAL A 157 2.15 -3.46 -3.02
C VAL A 157 3.05 -2.26 -3.30
N VAL A 158 3.98 -2.43 -4.22
CA VAL A 158 4.92 -1.39 -4.66
C VAL A 158 4.17 -0.37 -5.51
N CYS A 159 3.46 -0.84 -6.53
CA CYS A 159 2.67 0.00 -7.42
C CYS A 159 1.55 -0.81 -8.07
N ARG A 160 0.71 -0.11 -8.83
CA ARG A 160 -0.43 -0.67 -9.55
C ARG A 160 -0.27 -0.46 -11.04
N LEU A 161 -0.30 -1.54 -11.81
CA LEU A 161 -0.35 -1.44 -13.27
C LEU A 161 -1.81 -1.45 -13.74
N VAL A 162 -2.04 -0.91 -14.92
CA VAL A 162 -3.36 -0.85 -15.56
C VAL A 162 -3.34 -1.64 -16.86
N MET A 163 -4.41 -2.34 -17.20
CA MET A 163 -4.56 -2.94 -18.54
C MET A 163 -6.02 -3.01 -18.95
N CYS A 164 -6.24 -3.22 -20.25
CA CYS A 164 -7.58 -3.18 -20.86
C CYS A 164 -8.16 -4.58 -21.04
N ASP A 165 -7.29 -5.57 -21.23
CA ASP A 165 -7.65 -6.98 -21.30
C ASP A 165 -7.78 -7.61 -19.91
N ASN A 166 -8.56 -8.69 -19.82
CA ASN A 166 -8.68 -9.45 -18.58
C ASN A 166 -7.34 -10.12 -18.24
N PRO A 167 -6.75 -9.88 -17.04
CA PRO A 167 -5.49 -10.50 -16.64
C PRO A 167 -5.48 -12.03 -16.70
N SER A 168 -6.63 -12.69 -16.55
CA SER A 168 -6.74 -14.15 -16.62
C SER A 168 -6.54 -14.72 -18.02
N THR A 169 -6.60 -13.90 -19.07
CA THR A 169 -6.39 -14.33 -20.47
C THR A 169 -4.96 -14.09 -20.94
N VAL A 170 -4.08 -13.55 -20.09
CA VAL A 170 -2.67 -13.28 -20.41
C VAL A 170 -1.79 -14.25 -19.62
N PRO A 171 -1.31 -15.34 -20.24
CA PRO A 171 -0.60 -16.42 -19.53
C PRO A 171 0.61 -15.95 -18.73
N GLU A 172 1.33 -14.94 -19.21
CA GLU A 172 2.54 -14.41 -18.59
C GLU A 172 2.28 -13.76 -17.22
N LEU A 173 1.03 -13.38 -16.93
CA LEU A 173 0.66 -12.80 -15.64
C LEU A 173 0.41 -13.83 -14.55
N GLY A 174 0.21 -15.11 -14.92
CA GLY A 174 -0.02 -16.21 -13.98
C GLY A 174 -1.27 -16.02 -13.12
N CYS A 175 -2.32 -15.43 -13.68
CA CYS A 175 -3.59 -15.13 -13.00
C CYS A 175 -4.69 -16.13 -13.36
N ASN A 176 -5.55 -16.45 -12.40
CA ASN A 176 -6.80 -17.17 -12.65
C ASN A 176 -7.97 -16.21 -12.95
N ASP A 177 -9.12 -16.80 -13.28
CA ASP A 177 -10.36 -16.14 -13.69
C ASP A 177 -11.28 -15.74 -12.52
N THR A 178 -10.87 -15.97 -11.27
CA THR A 178 -11.67 -15.56 -10.12
C THR A 178 -11.84 -14.04 -10.15
N GLU A 179 -13.05 -13.56 -10.35
CA GLU A 179 -13.26 -12.13 -10.56
C GLU A 179 -13.25 -11.32 -9.24
N LYS A 180 -12.66 -10.12 -9.30
CA LYS A 180 -12.78 -9.09 -8.26
C LYS A 180 -13.16 -7.77 -8.91
N VAL A 181 -14.03 -7.02 -8.24
CA VAL A 181 -14.53 -5.71 -8.71
C VAL A 181 -14.34 -4.68 -7.61
N ASP A 182 -13.78 -3.52 -7.96
CA ASP A 182 -13.75 -2.36 -7.06
C ASP A 182 -13.91 -1.05 -7.85
N ASN A 183 -15.17 -0.60 -7.92
CA ASN A 183 -15.51 0.62 -8.65
C ASN A 183 -15.08 1.91 -7.94
N ARG A 184 -14.56 1.85 -6.71
CA ARG A 184 -13.94 3.03 -6.07
C ARG A 184 -12.70 3.49 -6.83
N THR A 185 -12.04 2.56 -7.52
CA THR A 185 -10.84 2.84 -8.31
C THR A 185 -11.15 3.40 -9.69
N CYS A 186 -12.40 3.41 -10.16
CA CYS A 186 -12.77 3.88 -11.50
C CYS A 186 -12.37 5.32 -11.80
N ARG A 187 -12.29 6.17 -10.77
CA ARG A 187 -11.93 7.59 -10.92
C ARG A 187 -10.43 7.85 -10.74
N HIS A 188 -9.63 6.80 -10.58
CA HIS A 188 -8.21 6.94 -10.36
C HIS A 188 -7.50 7.23 -11.68
N GLU A 189 -6.99 8.45 -11.79
CA GLU A 189 -6.22 8.90 -12.95
C GLU A 189 -4.80 9.29 -12.59
N ASN A 190 -3.96 9.27 -13.61
CA ASN A 190 -2.68 9.94 -13.60
C ASN A 190 -2.27 10.32 -15.02
N ARG A 191 -1.56 11.44 -15.17
CA ARG A 191 -1.05 11.89 -16.49
C ARG A 191 -0.21 10.80 -17.19
N CYS A 192 0.52 9.96 -16.44
CA CYS A 192 1.32 8.89 -17.03
C CYS A 192 0.51 7.75 -17.67
N LEU A 193 -0.80 7.70 -17.45
CA LEU A 193 -1.70 6.75 -18.11
C LEU A 193 -2.31 7.29 -19.41
N HIS A 194 -2.06 8.54 -19.79
CA HIS A 194 -2.60 9.09 -21.02
C HIS A 194 -1.69 8.72 -22.21
N PRO A 195 -2.25 8.46 -23.41
CA PRO A 195 -1.51 8.02 -24.61
C PRO A 195 -0.21 8.76 -24.93
N PRO A 196 -0.11 10.11 -24.87
CA PRO A 196 1.16 10.79 -25.16
C PRO A 196 2.28 10.47 -24.14
N ALA A 197 1.95 9.92 -22.97
CA ALA A 197 2.92 9.51 -21.95
C ALA A 197 3.35 8.03 -22.06
N ILE A 198 2.59 7.18 -22.77
CA ILE A 198 2.86 5.75 -22.92
C ILE A 198 3.71 5.47 -24.18
N THR A 199 3.55 6.27 -25.24
CA THR A 199 4.29 6.09 -26.52
C THR A 199 5.77 6.48 -26.43
N GLY A 200 6.16 7.35 -25.49
CA GLY A 200 7.56 7.79 -25.31
C GLY A 200 8.53 6.70 -24.84
N ALA A 201 8.04 5.50 -24.49
CA ALA A 201 8.87 4.35 -24.11
C ALA A 201 9.23 3.42 -25.29
N ARG A 202 8.68 3.64 -26.50
CA ARG A 202 8.87 2.75 -27.65
C ARG A 202 9.95 3.22 -28.65
N GLU A 203 10.52 4.42 -28.48
CA GLU A 203 11.42 5.03 -29.48
C GLU A 203 12.92 5.06 -29.12
N VAL A 204 13.38 4.41 -28.04
CA VAL A 204 14.82 4.32 -27.70
C VAL A 204 15.35 2.91 -27.92
N GLY A 205 15.07 2.34 -29.09
CA GLY A 205 15.45 0.97 -29.43
C GLY A 205 15.38 0.70 -30.93
N ALA A 206 16.04 1.55 -31.72
CA ALA A 206 16.44 1.27 -33.09
C ALA A 206 17.91 1.66 -33.25
#